data_AF-A0A368F5J1-F1
#
_entry.id   AF-A0A368F5J1-F1
#
_cell.length_a   1.000
_cell.length_b   1.000
_cell.length_c   1.000
_cell.angle_alpha   90.00
_cell.angle_beta   90.00
_cell.angle_gamma   90.00
#
_symmetry.space_group_name_H-M   'P 1'
#
loop_
_entity.id
_entity.type
_entity.pdbx_description
1 polymer ?
#
loop_
_entity_poly.entity_id
_entity_poly.type
_entity_poly.pdbx_seq_one_letter_code
_entity_poly.pdbx_strand_id
1 'polypeptide(L)'
;MCNYLGDSWHMRDVANENKLKAGSRDPWFFSNNNQVGGFVQRYSGIGGQGVSVTVDVLTVKGAGHMVPNDRPGPSVQMITNFLFPQADGVNYTSTASTNPQPDLSPLKRGQSSTNILVALIVLVAMCIWHF
;
A
#
# COMPACT_ATOMS: atom_id res chain seq x y z
N MET A 1 9.71 20.36 -6.48
CA MET A 1 8.86 19.65 -5.51
C MET A 1 7.41 19.87 -5.90
N CYS A 2 6.69 18.80 -6.23
CA CYS A 2 5.27 18.83 -6.58
C CYS A 2 4.44 18.56 -5.32
N ASN A 3 3.63 19.54 -4.90
CA ASN A 3 2.88 19.44 -3.66
C ASN A 3 1.41 19.06 -3.94
N TYR A 4 0.85 18.23 -3.06
CA TYR A 4 -0.49 17.67 -3.27
C TYR A 4 -1.61 18.72 -3.36
N LEU A 5 -1.45 19.90 -2.75
CA LEU A 5 -2.45 20.98 -2.82
C LEU A 5 -2.44 21.64 -4.19
N GLY A 6 -1.25 21.96 -4.70
CA GLY A 6 -1.07 22.50 -6.05
C GLY A 6 -1.61 21.55 -7.11
N ASP A 7 -1.26 20.26 -7.02
CA ASP A 7 -1.75 19.24 -7.95
C ASP A 7 -3.28 19.09 -7.86
N SER A 8 -3.85 19.15 -6.65
CA SER A 8 -5.32 19.09 -6.46
C SER A 8 -6.04 20.29 -7.07
N TRP A 9 -5.52 21.51 -6.89
CA TRP A 9 -6.12 22.71 -7.47
C TRP A 9 -5.97 22.75 -8.98
N HIS A 10 -4.81 22.37 -9.50
CA HIS A 10 -4.59 22.28 -10.93
C HIS A 10 -5.58 21.31 -11.58
N MET A 11 -5.74 20.11 -11.03
CA MET A 11 -6.70 19.13 -11.58
C MET A 11 -8.16 19.56 -11.42
N ARG A 12 -8.51 20.28 -10.35
CA ARG A 12 -9.83 20.91 -10.22
C ARG A 12 -10.08 21.92 -11.33
N ASP A 13 -9.10 22.75 -11.63
CA ASP A 13 -9.24 23.80 -12.64
C ASP A 13 -9.32 23.19 -14.05
N VAL A 14 -8.50 22.16 -14.35
CA VAL A 14 -8.63 21.33 -15.57
C VAL A 14 -10.03 20.71 -15.67
N ALA A 15 -10.55 20.14 -14.59
CA ALA A 15 -11.89 19.55 -14.58
C ALA A 15 -12.98 20.60 -14.85
N ASN A 16 -12.87 21.79 -14.27
CA ASN A 16 -13.81 22.90 -14.48
C ASN A 16 -13.79 23.39 -15.94
N GLU A 17 -12.60 23.60 -16.51
CA GLU A 17 -12.43 24.03 -17.91
C GLU A 17 -13.03 23.03 -18.90
N ASN A 18 -12.94 21.73 -18.57
CA ASN A 18 -13.46 20.64 -19.39
C ASN A 18 -14.87 20.19 -19.00
N LYS A 19 -15.54 20.91 -18.11
CA LYS A 19 -16.91 20.62 -17.63
C LYS A 19 -17.07 19.18 -17.09
N LEU A 20 -16.02 18.64 -16.49
CA LEU A 20 -16.08 17.34 -15.80
C LEU A 20 -16.83 17.51 -14.48
N LYS A 21 -17.64 16.52 -14.14
CA LYS A 21 -18.35 16.44 -12.85
C LYS A 21 -17.33 16.10 -11.76
N ALA A 22 -17.19 16.99 -10.78
CA ALA A 22 -16.43 16.71 -9.57
C ALA A 22 -17.23 15.83 -8.60
N GLY A 23 -16.63 14.71 -8.19
CA GLY A 23 -17.11 13.88 -7.09
C GLY A 23 -16.68 14.42 -5.73
N SER A 24 -17.17 13.77 -4.68
CA SER A 24 -16.75 14.00 -3.30
C SER A 24 -15.27 13.65 -3.11
N ARG A 25 -14.64 14.28 -2.12
CA ARG A 25 -13.29 13.94 -1.66
C ARG A 25 -13.41 12.94 -0.53
N ASP A 26 -13.28 11.66 -0.85
CA ASP A 26 -13.52 10.57 0.09
C ASP A 26 -12.20 9.96 0.57
N PRO A 27 -12.12 9.51 1.84
CA PRO A 27 -10.98 8.76 2.31
C PRO A 27 -10.92 7.38 1.64
N TRP A 28 -9.71 6.90 1.37
CA TRP A 28 -9.47 5.50 1.05
C TRP A 28 -8.66 4.85 2.17
N PHE A 29 -8.89 3.56 2.39
CA PHE A 29 -8.34 2.85 3.54
C PHE A 29 -7.31 1.79 3.13
N PHE A 30 -6.29 1.65 3.95
CA PHE A 30 -5.24 0.66 3.85
C PHE A 30 -5.25 -0.20 5.12
N SER A 31 -4.89 -1.48 4.96
CA SER A 31 -4.74 -2.46 6.05
C SER A 31 -6.05 -2.92 6.71
N ASN A 32 -5.97 -4.08 7.38
CA ASN A 32 -7.07 -4.75 8.09
C ASN A 32 -7.69 -3.88 9.21
N ASN A 33 -6.95 -2.88 9.68
CA ASN A 33 -7.39 -1.94 10.70
C ASN A 33 -7.98 -0.64 10.12
N ASN A 34 -8.33 -0.62 8.82
CA ASN A 34 -8.94 0.51 8.12
C ASN A 34 -8.26 1.85 8.42
N GLN A 35 -6.93 1.88 8.32
CA GLN A 35 -6.20 3.12 8.47
C GLN A 35 -6.37 3.96 7.21
N VAL A 36 -6.57 5.27 7.37
CA VAL A 36 -6.68 6.18 6.24
C VAL A 36 -5.35 6.18 5.47
N GLY A 37 -5.38 5.60 4.26
CA GLY A 37 -4.26 5.59 3.31
C GLY A 37 -4.10 6.95 2.63
N GLY A 38 -5.20 7.70 2.52
CA GLY A 38 -5.25 9.07 2.03
C GLY A 38 -6.66 9.44 1.57
N PHE A 39 -6.75 10.37 0.62
CA PHE A 39 -8.02 10.81 0.02
C PHE A 39 -7.98 10.69 -1.49
N VAL A 40 -9.13 10.38 -2.08
CA VAL A 40 -9.36 10.37 -3.52
C VAL A 40 -10.47 11.37 -3.86
N GLN A 41 -10.31 12.06 -4.97
CA GLN A 41 -11.39 12.84 -5.59
C GLN A 41 -11.48 12.47 -7.06
N ARG A 42 -12.65 11.97 -7.47
CA ARG A 42 -12.92 11.50 -8.82
C ARG A 42 -13.60 12.58 -9.64
N TYR A 43 -13.11 12.80 -10.85
CA TYR A 43 -13.74 13.65 -11.85
C TYR A 43 -14.19 12.79 -13.02
N SER A 44 -15.41 12.98 -13.51
CA SER A 44 -15.92 12.19 -14.64
C SER A 44 -16.73 13.04 -15.61
N GLY A 45 -16.71 12.69 -16.89
CA GLY A 45 -17.46 13.42 -17.91
C GLY A 45 -17.13 12.94 -19.32
N ILE A 46 -17.53 13.75 -20.29
CA ILE A 46 -17.27 13.49 -21.71
C ILE A 46 -16.15 14.42 -22.16
N GLY A 47 -15.04 13.84 -22.62
CA GLY A 47 -13.90 14.58 -23.15
C GLY A 47 -14.14 15.16 -24.55
N GLY A 48 -13.17 15.92 -25.06
CA GLY A 48 -13.30 16.66 -26.32
C GLY A 48 -13.60 15.82 -27.57
N GLN A 49 -13.31 14.51 -27.55
CA GLN A 49 -13.61 13.57 -28.63
C GLN A 49 -14.91 12.77 -28.41
N GLY A 50 -15.76 13.18 -27.45
CA GLY A 50 -16.98 12.44 -27.12
C GLY A 50 -16.75 11.16 -26.30
N VAL A 51 -15.51 10.93 -25.84
CA VAL A 51 -15.13 9.74 -25.07
C VAL A 51 -15.37 9.97 -23.58
N SER A 52 -15.89 8.96 -22.89
CA SER A 52 -16.02 9.01 -21.42
C SER A 52 -14.63 9.04 -20.78
N VAL A 53 -14.39 10.04 -19.93
CA VAL A 53 -13.13 10.23 -19.23
C VAL A 53 -13.40 10.21 -17.72
N THR A 54 -12.56 9.50 -16.99
CA THR A 54 -12.50 9.52 -15.53
C THR A 54 -11.08 9.82 -15.09
N VAL A 55 -10.92 10.77 -14.16
CA VAL A 55 -9.64 11.16 -13.58
C VAL A 55 -9.74 11.09 -12.07
N ASP A 56 -8.88 10.29 -11.45
CA ASP A 56 -8.80 10.17 -10.00
C ASP A 56 -7.57 10.90 -9.49
N VAL A 57 -7.78 11.87 -8.60
CA VAL A 57 -6.70 12.59 -7.93
C VAL A 57 -6.56 12.06 -6.52
N LEU A 58 -5.41 11.46 -6.23
CA LEU A 58 -5.15 10.79 -4.95
C LEU A 58 -4.11 11.52 -4.13
N THR A 59 -4.26 11.39 -2.82
CA THR A 59 -3.21 11.68 -1.85
C THR A 59 -2.83 10.38 -1.13
N VAL A 60 -1.55 10.27 -0.75
CA VAL A 60 -1.06 9.18 0.10
C VAL A 60 -0.55 9.78 1.41
N LYS A 61 -1.25 9.48 2.50
CA LYS A 61 -0.99 10.05 3.82
C LYS A 61 0.38 9.63 4.32
N GLY A 62 1.24 10.61 4.61
CA GLY A 62 2.58 10.40 5.14
C GLY A 62 3.63 10.02 4.09
N ALA A 63 3.32 10.18 2.80
CA ALA A 63 4.29 10.05 1.72
C ALA A 63 4.83 11.44 1.30
N GLY A 64 6.09 11.48 0.87
CA GLY A 64 6.73 12.65 0.27
C GLY A 64 6.82 12.53 -1.26
N HIS A 65 7.94 12.98 -1.83
CA HIS A 65 8.14 13.04 -3.28
C HIS A 65 8.24 11.65 -3.92
N MET A 66 8.73 10.65 -3.18
CA MET A 66 8.91 9.28 -3.68
C MET A 66 7.94 8.36 -2.95
N VAL A 67 6.65 8.46 -3.33
CA VAL A 67 5.54 7.80 -2.64
C VAL A 67 5.74 6.29 -2.41
N PRO A 68 6.20 5.49 -3.41
CA PRO A 68 6.48 4.07 -3.19
C PRO A 68 7.61 3.77 -2.21
N ASN A 69 8.58 4.69 -2.06
CA ASN A 69 9.67 4.56 -1.11
C ASN A 69 9.20 4.89 0.31
N ASP A 70 8.43 5.97 0.47
CA ASP A 70 8.00 6.45 1.79
C ASP A 70 6.86 5.61 2.38
N ARG A 71 5.97 5.11 1.51
CA ARG A 71 4.77 4.34 1.89
C ARG A 71 4.57 3.14 0.95
N PRO A 72 5.42 2.11 1.00
CA PRO A 72 5.40 1.00 0.04
C PRO A 72 4.07 0.24 0.02
N GLY A 73 3.53 -0.12 1.19
CA GLY A 73 2.25 -0.86 1.30
C GLY A 73 1.07 -0.12 0.65
N PRO A 74 0.72 1.10 1.12
CA PRO A 74 -0.33 1.91 0.50
C PRO A 74 -0.10 2.19 -0.98
N SER A 75 1.15 2.36 -1.42
CA SER A 75 1.49 2.61 -2.83
C SER A 75 1.23 1.42 -3.72
N VAL A 76 1.58 0.20 -3.28
CA VAL A 76 1.28 -1.03 -4.02
C VAL A 76 -0.23 -1.21 -4.13
N GLN A 77 -0.99 -1.05 -3.03
CA GLN A 77 -2.45 -1.12 -3.08
C GLN A 77 -3.06 -0.09 -4.04
N MET A 78 -2.59 1.15 -3.99
CA MET A 78 -3.03 2.22 -4.89
C MET A 78 -2.79 1.86 -6.38
N ILE A 79 -1.57 1.45 -6.72
CA ILE A 79 -1.19 1.14 -8.11
C ILE A 79 -1.92 -0.11 -8.60
N THR A 80 -1.98 -1.17 -7.79
CA THR A 80 -2.65 -2.43 -8.15
C THR A 80 -4.15 -2.21 -8.37
N ASN A 81 -4.83 -1.46 -7.49
CA ASN A 81 -6.26 -1.19 -7.65
C ASN A 81 -6.56 -0.32 -8.88
N PHE A 82 -5.64 0.57 -9.27
CA PHE A 82 -5.74 1.32 -10.51
C PHE A 82 -5.56 0.44 -11.77
N LEU A 83 -4.57 -0.45 -11.77
CA LEU A 83 -4.27 -1.31 -12.92
C LEU A 83 -5.29 -2.44 -13.11
N PHE A 84 -5.88 -2.92 -12.01
CA PHE A 84 -6.81 -4.05 -12.01
C PHE A 84 -8.13 -3.64 -11.34
N PRO A 85 -8.94 -2.79 -12.01
CA PRO A 85 -10.24 -2.39 -11.50
C PRO A 85 -11.21 -3.57 -11.42
N GLN A 86 -12.17 -3.47 -10.51
CA GLN A 86 -13.27 -4.42 -10.42
C GLN A 86 -14.37 -4.04 -11.42
N ALA A 87 -15.42 -4.88 -11.54
CA ALA A 87 -16.51 -4.66 -12.49
C ALA A 87 -17.28 -3.34 -12.26
N ASP A 88 -17.28 -2.84 -11.02
CA ASP A 88 -17.88 -1.56 -10.59
C ASP A 88 -16.90 -0.37 -10.67
N GLY A 89 -15.67 -0.60 -11.11
CA GLY A 89 -14.63 0.40 -11.31
C GLY A 89 -13.46 0.30 -10.32
N VAL A 90 -12.71 1.39 -10.20
CA VAL A 90 -11.54 1.46 -9.31
C VAL A 90 -12.00 1.72 -7.87
N ASN A 91 -11.69 0.78 -6.98
CA ASN A 91 -11.86 0.89 -5.53
C ASN A 91 -10.50 0.82 -4.83
N TYR A 92 -10.00 1.98 -4.39
CA TYR A 92 -8.69 2.09 -3.75
C TYR A 92 -8.61 1.48 -2.35
N THR A 93 -9.74 1.20 -1.70
CA THR A 93 -9.81 0.51 -0.40
C THR A 93 -9.75 -1.02 -0.55
N SER A 94 -9.92 -1.54 -1.77
CA SER A 94 -9.94 -2.99 -1.99
C SER A 94 -8.59 -3.64 -1.66
N THR A 95 -8.68 -4.78 -0.97
CA THR A 95 -7.56 -5.69 -0.71
C THR A 95 -7.65 -6.96 -1.57
N ALA A 96 -8.53 -7.00 -2.57
CA ALA A 96 -8.73 -8.19 -3.40
C ALA A 96 -7.45 -8.61 -4.14
N SER A 97 -6.63 -7.63 -4.53
CA SER A 97 -5.43 -7.83 -5.33
C SER A 97 -4.12 -7.55 -4.57
N THR A 98 -4.20 -7.23 -3.28
CA THR A 98 -3.02 -6.92 -2.45
C THR A 98 -3.13 -7.54 -1.07
N ASN A 99 -1.99 -7.91 -0.48
CA ASN A 99 -1.91 -8.32 0.91
C ASN A 99 -1.32 -7.17 1.76
N PRO A 100 -2.12 -6.45 2.55
CA PRO A 100 -1.63 -5.33 3.37
C PRO A 100 -0.71 -5.77 4.51
N GLN A 101 -0.76 -7.04 4.92
CA GLN A 101 0.14 -7.65 5.90
C GLN A 101 0.83 -8.85 5.25
N PRO A 102 1.91 -8.63 4.47
CA PRO A 102 2.68 -9.74 3.93
C PRO A 102 3.25 -10.58 5.07
N ASP A 103 3.33 -11.90 4.84
CA ASP A 103 4.01 -12.78 5.78
C ASP A 103 5.48 -12.36 5.89
N LEU A 104 5.98 -12.29 7.12
CA LEU A 104 7.36 -11.94 7.35
C LEU A 104 8.20 -13.18 7.05
N SER A 105 9.16 -13.04 6.14
CA SER A 105 10.19 -14.07 5.97
C SER A 105 10.78 -14.42 7.34
N PRO A 106 11.03 -15.71 7.64
CA PRO A 106 11.66 -16.09 8.89
C PRO A 106 12.94 -15.29 9.07
N LEU A 107 13.04 -14.53 10.16
CA LEU A 107 14.33 -13.99 10.57
C LEU A 107 15.31 -15.15 10.61
N LYS A 108 16.51 -15.00 10.04
CA LYS A 108 17.61 -15.97 10.21
C LYS A 108 17.87 -16.10 11.72
N ARG A 109 17.15 -17.01 12.36
CA ARG A 109 17.28 -17.30 13.78
C ARG A 109 18.65 -17.94 13.90
N GLY A 110 19.60 -17.23 14.53
CA GLY A 110 20.85 -17.82 14.97
C GLY A 110 20.53 -19.14 15.68
N GLN A 111 21.33 -20.17 15.38
CA GLN A 111 21.14 -21.55 15.82
C GLN A 111 20.47 -21.64 17.19
N SER A 112 19.32 -22.31 17.23
CA SER A 112 18.54 -22.54 18.43
C SER A 112 19.41 -23.09 19.56
N SER A 113 19.21 -22.55 20.76
CA SER A 113 19.85 -22.94 22.03
C SER A 113 19.65 -24.41 22.41
N THR A 114 18.88 -25.17 21.63
CA THR A 114 18.70 -26.62 21.78
C THR A 114 19.99 -27.40 21.62
N ASN A 115 20.98 -26.89 20.90
CA ASN A 115 22.28 -27.57 20.73
C ASN A 115 23.18 -27.50 21.98
N ILE A 116 22.96 -26.55 22.90
CA ILE A 116 23.82 -26.38 24.08
C ILE A 116 23.50 -27.44 25.15
N LEU A 117 22.22 -27.75 25.36
CA LEU A 117 21.79 -28.77 26.32
C LEU A 117 22.24 -30.17 25.89
N VAL A 118 22.16 -30.49 24.59
CA VAL A 118 22.63 -31.78 24.06
C VAL A 118 24.15 -31.88 24.16
N ALA A 119 24.90 -30.81 23.87
CA ALA A 119 26.36 -30.79 24.01
C ALA A 119 26.82 -30.97 25.47
N LEU A 120 26.15 -30.35 26.44
CA LEU A 120 26.43 -30.52 27.87
C LEU A 120 26.15 -31.96 28.33
N ILE A 121 25.05 -32.57 27.88
CA ILE A 121 24.71 -33.96 28.23
C ILE A 121 25.74 -34.93 27.65
N VAL A 122 26.21 -34.72 26.41
CA VAL A 122 27.24 -35.55 25.79
C VAL A 122 28.60 -35.39 26.48
N LEU A 123 28.98 -34.16 26.86
CA LEU A 123 30.21 -33.91 27.62
C LEU A 123 30.20 -34.56 29.00
N VAL A 124 29.09 -34.45 29.73
CA VAL A 124 28.94 -35.10 31.05
C VAL A 124 28.96 -36.63 30.91
N ALA A 125 28.29 -37.19 29.89
CA ALA A 125 28.33 -38.63 29.62
C ALA A 125 29.75 -39.11 29.26
N MET A 126 30.51 -38.34 28.49
CA MET A 126 31.92 -38.67 28.16
C MET A 126 32.87 -38.57 29.36
N CYS A 127 32.61 -37.66 30.30
CA CYS A 127 33.38 -37.56 31.55
C CYS A 127 33.06 -38.70 32.53
N ILE A 128 31.83 -39.22 32.54
CA ILE A 128 31.44 -40.36 33.40
C ILE A 128 32.02 -41.69 32.89
N TRP A 129 32.30 -41.80 31.58
CA TRP A 129 32.88 -43.00 30.97
C TRP A 129 34.41 -43.13 31.10
N HIS A 130 35.10 -42.14 31.68
CA HIS A 130 36.56 -42.15 31.88
C HIS A 130 37.00 -42.24 33.36
N PHE A 131 36.15 -42.77 34.24
CA PHE A 131 36.51 -43.20 35.60
C PHE A 131 36.07 -44.65 35.84
#